data_AF-A0AAV8Z6L0-F1
#
_entry.id   AF-A0AAV8Z6L0-F1
#
_cell.length_a   1.000
_cell.length_b   1.000
_cell.length_c   1.000
_cell.angle_alpha   90.00
_cell.angle_beta   90.00
_cell.angle_gamma   90.00
#
_symmetry.space_group_name_H-M   'P 1'
#
loop_
_entity.id
_entity.type
_entity.pdbx_description
1 polymer ?
#
loop_
_entity_poly.entity_id
_entity_poly.type
_entity_poly.pdbx_seq_one_letter_code
_entity_poly.pdbx_strand_id
1 'polypeptide(L)'
;MDRIRANVVAIYEPPQESSRDSVRLLSDEREEIVEHIANSLGLRRVGWIFTDLLAEDIQKGTVKHTRNIESHFLSAQECIMAGYYQNLYPNACRYASKGYFGSKFVTVCVTGKFIQINYSRCYNLFYYQTVCDKNVNVD
;
A
#
# COMPACT_ATOMS: atom_id res chain seq x y z
N MET A 1 10.03 -23.84 7.13
CA MET A 1 9.94 -22.47 7.68
C MET A 1 9.09 -21.70 6.70
N ASP A 2 7.80 -21.59 7.00
CA ASP A 2 6.86 -20.97 6.07
C ASP A 2 7.13 -19.46 6.02
N ARG A 3 7.30 -18.94 4.81
CA ARG A 3 7.53 -17.51 4.59
C ARG A 3 6.18 -16.79 4.67
N ILE A 4 6.12 -15.70 5.42
CA ILE A 4 4.93 -14.85 5.47
C ILE A 4 4.82 -14.10 4.13
N ARG A 5 3.64 -14.13 3.49
CA ARG A 5 3.33 -13.32 2.30
C ARG A 5 1.99 -12.61 2.48
N ALA A 6 1.87 -11.42 1.89
CA ALA A 6 0.58 -10.76 1.72
C ALA A 6 0.09 -10.99 0.28
N ASN A 7 -1.05 -11.67 0.13
CA ASN A 7 -1.73 -11.86 -1.15
C ASN A 7 -2.79 -10.78 -1.33
N VAL A 8 -2.50 -9.79 -2.17
CA VAL A 8 -3.43 -8.69 -2.45
C VAL A 8 -4.53 -9.15 -3.41
N VAL A 9 -5.79 -9.02 -3.00
CA VAL A 9 -6.95 -9.39 -3.85
C VAL A 9 -7.86 -8.20 -4.19
N ALA A 10 -7.77 -7.13 -3.41
CA ALA A 10 -8.52 -5.92 -3.62
C ALA A 10 -7.74 -4.69 -3.15
N ILE A 11 -8.09 -3.57 -3.76
CA ILE A 11 -7.56 -2.24 -3.52
C ILE A 11 -8.78 -1.34 -3.25
N TYR A 12 -8.80 -0.68 -2.09
CA TYR A 12 -9.80 0.32 -1.76
C TYR A 12 -9.19 1.73 -1.78
N GLU A 13 -9.86 2.67 -2.45
CA GLU A 13 -9.44 4.07 -2.56
C GLU A 13 -10.26 4.95 -1.59
N PRO A 14 -9.65 5.43 -0.49
CA PRO A 14 -10.32 6.38 0.40
C PRO A 14 -10.45 7.77 -0.24
N PRO A 15 -11.36 8.63 0.26
CA PRO A 15 -11.45 10.03 -0.14
C PRO A 15 -10.11 10.76 0.02
N GLN A 16 -9.68 11.48 -1.02
CA GLN A 16 -8.36 12.11 -1.07
C GLN A 16 -8.32 13.32 -2.01
N GLU A 17 -7.41 14.24 -1.73
CA GLU A 17 -6.98 15.32 -2.62
C GLU A 17 -5.58 15.02 -3.15
N SER A 18 -5.42 15.04 -4.47
CA SER A 18 -4.15 14.73 -5.13
C SER A 18 -3.68 15.86 -6.03
N SER A 19 -2.39 16.16 -5.98
CA SER A 19 -1.69 16.95 -6.99
C SER A 19 -0.68 16.07 -7.74
N ARG A 20 0.14 16.67 -8.59
CA ARG A 20 1.24 15.97 -9.26
C ARG A 20 2.23 15.33 -8.27
N ASP A 21 2.51 16.03 -7.17
CA ASP A 21 3.62 15.71 -6.28
C ASP A 21 3.17 15.49 -4.82
N SER A 22 1.86 15.47 -4.57
CA SER A 22 1.33 15.32 -3.20
C SER A 22 -0.02 14.61 -3.17
N VAL A 23 -0.25 13.91 -2.06
CA VAL A 23 -1.57 13.41 -1.68
C VAL A 23 -1.89 13.71 -0.24
N ARG A 24 -3.15 14.08 -0.04
CA ARG A 24 -3.76 14.31 1.26
C ARG A 24 -4.99 13.44 1.39
N LEU A 25 -4.99 12.55 2.39
CA LEU A 25 -6.16 11.76 2.73
C LEU A 25 -7.18 12.62 3.45
N LEU A 26 -8.45 12.43 3.10
CA LEU A 26 -9.59 13.04 3.76
C LEU A 26 -10.25 12.02 4.71
N SER A 27 -11.18 12.48 5.54
CA SER A 27 -11.99 11.59 6.36
C SER A 27 -12.83 10.65 5.50
N ASP A 28 -12.83 9.36 5.83
CA ASP A 28 -13.59 8.35 5.11
C ASP A 28 -14.78 7.86 5.93
N GLU A 29 -15.97 8.35 5.59
CA GLU A 29 -17.23 7.93 6.22
C GLU A 29 -17.58 6.46 5.94
N ARG A 30 -16.95 5.84 4.93
CA ARG A 30 -17.22 4.45 4.53
C ARG A 30 -16.20 3.46 5.09
N GLU A 31 -15.19 3.91 5.81
CA GLU A 31 -14.09 3.06 6.29
C GLU A 31 -14.61 1.86 7.09
N GLU A 32 -15.56 2.08 8.00
CA GLU A 32 -16.15 1.02 8.81
C GLU A 32 -16.93 0.00 7.97
N ILE A 33 -17.69 0.46 6.97
CA ILE A 33 -18.46 -0.40 6.06
C ILE A 33 -17.52 -1.26 5.22
N VAL A 34 -16.45 -0.65 4.70
CA VAL A 34 -15.43 -1.36 3.90
C VAL A 34 -14.73 -2.42 4.76
N GLU A 35 -14.38 -2.09 6.00
CA GLU A 35 -13.77 -3.03 6.93
C GLU A 35 -14.73 -4.18 7.28
N HIS A 36 -16.03 -3.91 7.43
CA HIS A 36 -17.03 -4.94 7.67
C HIS A 36 -17.19 -5.89 6.47
N ILE A 37 -17.24 -5.35 5.25
CA ILE A 37 -17.31 -6.14 4.01
C ILE A 37 -16.04 -7.00 3.86
N ALA A 38 -14.87 -6.41 4.03
CA ALA A 38 -13.60 -7.14 3.98
C ALA A 38 -13.61 -8.31 4.97
N ASN A 39 -13.98 -8.05 6.23
CA ASN A 39 -14.03 -9.08 7.27
C ASN A 39 -15.02 -10.21 6.95
N SER A 40 -16.19 -9.87 6.38
CA SER A 40 -17.22 -10.82 5.95
C SER A 40 -16.75 -11.70 4.79
N LEU A 41 -15.88 -11.18 3.93
CA LEU A 41 -15.23 -11.92 2.85
C LEU A 41 -13.99 -12.70 3.31
N GLY A 42 -13.70 -12.73 4.61
CA GLY A 42 -12.50 -13.36 5.13
C GLY A 42 -11.22 -12.63 4.75
N LEU A 43 -11.33 -11.35 4.39
CA LEU A 43 -10.21 -10.50 4.03
C LEU A 43 -9.85 -9.58 5.20
N ARG A 44 -8.62 -9.07 5.19
CA ARG A 44 -8.15 -8.02 6.10
C ARG A 44 -7.24 -7.04 5.40
N ARG A 45 -7.25 -5.81 5.89
CA ARG A 45 -6.29 -4.79 5.53
C ARG A 45 -4.85 -5.22 5.86
N VAL A 46 -3.95 -5.11 4.89
CA VAL A 46 -2.54 -5.55 4.99
C VAL A 46 -1.53 -4.50 4.59
N GLY A 47 -1.94 -3.40 3.97
CA GLY A 47 -0.96 -2.42 3.53
C GLY A 47 -1.54 -1.17 2.89
N TRP A 48 -0.62 -0.29 2.55
CA TRP A 48 -0.82 0.97 1.84
C TRP A 48 0.00 0.94 0.53
N ILE A 49 -0.54 1.49 -0.54
CA ILE A 49 0.12 1.61 -1.83
C ILE A 49 -0.06 3.01 -2.39
N PHE A 50 0.97 3.54 -3.03
CA PHE A 50 0.94 4.84 -3.66
C PHE A 50 1.77 4.86 -4.93
N THR A 51 1.55 5.87 -5.77
CA THR A 51 2.25 5.98 -7.06
C THR A 51 3.08 7.24 -7.15
N ASP A 52 4.23 7.11 -7.80
CA ASP A 52 5.07 8.21 -8.26
C ASP A 52 5.46 7.92 -9.72
N LEU A 53 4.53 8.25 -10.62
CA LEU A 53 4.61 8.00 -12.05
C LEU A 53 4.64 9.33 -12.80
N LEU A 54 5.79 9.65 -13.39
CA LEU A 54 5.92 10.77 -14.30
C LEU A 54 5.98 10.26 -15.73
N ALA A 55 5.05 10.70 -16.58
CA ALA A 55 5.05 10.34 -17.99
C ALA A 55 6.36 10.80 -18.67
N GLU A 56 6.97 9.89 -19.43
CA GLU A 56 8.09 10.19 -20.31
C GLU A 56 7.60 10.33 -21.76
N ASP A 57 6.88 9.33 -22.24
CA ASP A 57 6.22 9.33 -23.55
C ASP A 57 4.80 8.78 -23.38
N ILE A 58 3.81 9.67 -23.49
CA ILE A 58 2.39 9.36 -23.32
C ILE A 58 1.91 8.38 -24.40
N GLN A 59 2.43 8.48 -25.63
CA GLN A 59 2.00 7.63 -26.74
C GLN A 59 2.51 6.19 -26.57
N LYS A 60 3.69 6.03 -25.94
CA LYS A 60 4.27 4.72 -25.64
C LYS A 60 3.90 4.18 -24.25
N GLY A 61 3.23 4.98 -23.43
CA GLY A 61 2.91 4.64 -22.04
C GLY A 61 4.15 4.46 -21.17
N THR A 62 5.27 5.11 -21.50
CA THR A 62 6.51 5.01 -20.70
C THR A 62 6.53 6.06 -19.60
N VAL A 63 7.16 5.69 -18.49
CA VAL A 63 7.30 6.53 -17.30
C VAL A 63 8.76 6.70 -16.93
N LYS A 64 9.12 7.90 -16.45
CA LYS A 64 10.47 8.22 -16.01
C LYS A 64 10.86 7.39 -14.80
N HIS A 65 12.11 6.95 -14.76
CA HIS A 65 12.71 6.29 -13.60
C HIS A 65 13.28 7.32 -12.61
N THR A 66 12.39 7.95 -11.84
CA THR A 66 12.74 9.02 -10.89
C THR A 66 13.37 8.52 -9.60
N ARG A 67 13.07 7.28 -9.19
CA ARG A 67 13.51 6.67 -7.92
C ARG A 67 14.62 5.66 -8.14
N ASN A 68 15.85 6.03 -7.78
CA ASN A 68 17.03 5.22 -8.03
C ASN A 68 18.14 5.49 -7.01
N ILE A 69 19.29 4.83 -7.18
CA ILE A 69 20.44 4.95 -6.27
C ILE A 69 21.03 6.37 -6.19
N GLU A 70 20.86 7.17 -7.24
CA GLU A 70 21.31 8.57 -7.31
C GLU A 70 20.27 9.54 -6.76
N SER A 71 19.04 9.07 -6.49
CA SER A 71 17.96 9.86 -5.89
C SER A 71 17.54 9.27 -4.54
N HIS A 72 16.35 8.68 -4.46
CA HIS A 72 15.82 7.99 -3.30
C HIS A 72 14.78 6.95 -3.74
N PHE A 73 14.57 5.93 -2.90
CA PHE A 73 13.50 4.94 -3.11
C PHE A 73 12.20 5.35 -2.41
N LEU A 74 12.30 5.91 -1.20
CA LEU A 74 11.19 6.49 -0.44
C LEU A 74 11.60 7.87 0.09
N SER A 75 10.68 8.83 0.04
CA SER A 75 10.87 10.14 0.64
C SER A 75 10.69 10.06 2.16
N ALA A 76 11.20 11.06 2.89
CA ALA A 76 11.04 11.12 4.34
C ALA A 76 9.56 11.11 4.76
N GLN A 77 8.70 11.82 4.02
CA GLN A 77 7.26 11.86 4.28
C GLN A 77 6.60 10.49 4.09
N GLU A 78 7.00 9.73 3.07
CA GLU A 78 6.49 8.37 2.83
C GLU A 78 6.94 7.40 3.92
N CYS A 79 8.17 7.54 4.41
CA CYS A 79 8.66 6.76 5.55
C CYS A 79 7.88 7.08 6.84
N ILE A 80 7.58 8.35 7.09
CA ILE A 80 6.75 8.78 8.24
C ILE A 80 5.35 8.19 8.13
N MET A 81 4.74 8.25 6.94
CA MET A 81 3.42 7.67 6.67
C MET A 81 3.41 6.14 6.87
N ALA A 82 4.46 5.45 6.38
CA ALA A 82 4.62 4.02 6.60
C ALA A 82 4.70 3.67 8.09
N GLY A 83 5.50 4.42 8.86
CA GLY A 83 5.62 4.23 10.30
C GLY A 83 4.31 4.52 11.05
N TYR A 84 3.59 5.57 10.65
CA TYR A 84 2.26 5.89 11.18
C TYR A 84 1.30 4.72 11.01
N TYR A 85 1.17 4.18 9.79
CA TYR A 85 0.29 3.03 9.55
C TYR A 85 0.76 1.76 10.27
N GLN A 86 2.06 1.48 10.31
CA GLN A 86 2.58 0.32 11.06
C GLN A 86 2.21 0.39 12.55
N ASN A 87 2.21 1.59 13.15
CA ASN A 87 1.78 1.80 14.53
C ASN A 87 0.27 1.62 14.74
N LEU A 88 -0.56 1.94 13.74
CA LEU A 88 -2.00 1.68 13.79
C LEU A 88 -2.35 0.20 13.70
N TYR A 89 -1.50 -0.62 13.07
CA TYR A 89 -1.73 -2.05 12.87
C TYR A 89 -0.62 -2.90 13.52
N PRO A 90 -0.52 -2.95 14.86
CA PRO A 90 0.47 -3.75 15.54
C PRO A 90 0.22 -5.25 15.29
N ASN A 91 1.29 -6.03 15.21
CA ASN A 91 1.19 -7.46 15.06
C ASN A 91 1.17 -8.15 16.44
N ALA A 92 0.09 -8.88 16.72
CA ALA A 92 0.01 -9.73 17.89
C ALA A 92 1.13 -10.78 17.87
N CYS A 93 1.78 -10.97 19.01
CA CYS A 93 2.91 -11.88 19.15
C CYS A 93 2.96 -12.42 20.58
N ARG A 94 2.67 -13.71 20.75
CA ARG A 94 2.71 -14.42 22.04
C ARG A 94 4.08 -14.38 22.73
N TYR A 95 5.16 -14.26 21.96
CA TYR A 95 6.52 -14.23 22.49
C TYR A 95 6.99 -12.81 22.86
N ALA A 96 6.18 -11.79 22.56
CA ALA A 96 6.49 -10.42 22.93
C ALA A 96 6.04 -10.14 24.37
N SER A 97 6.89 -9.48 25.16
CA SER A 97 6.59 -9.13 26.55
C SER A 97 5.33 -8.29 26.73
N LYS A 98 4.95 -7.50 25.71
CA LYS A 98 3.75 -6.65 25.69
C LYS A 98 2.60 -7.23 24.84
N GLY A 99 2.70 -8.48 24.38
CA GLY A 99 1.70 -9.13 23.52
C GLY A 99 1.72 -8.71 22.05
N TYR A 100 2.51 -7.71 21.68
CA TYR A 100 2.66 -7.23 20.29
C TYR A 100 4.14 -7.03 19.94
N PHE A 101 4.50 -7.32 18.69
CA PHE A 101 5.84 -7.07 18.16
C PHE A 101 5.80 -6.73 16.67
N GLY A 102 6.29 -5.54 16.33
CA GLY A 102 6.34 -5.03 14.97
C GLY A 102 4.96 -4.86 14.33
N SER A 103 4.96 -4.79 13.01
CA SER A 103 3.75 -4.75 12.19
C SER A 103 3.95 -5.58 10.93
N LYS A 104 2.87 -6.22 10.47
CA LYS A 104 2.82 -6.89 9.15
C LYS A 104 2.25 -5.96 8.06
N PHE A 105 2.03 -4.69 8.39
CA PHE A 105 1.48 -3.70 7.45
C PHE A 105 2.56 -3.26 6.45
N VAL A 106 2.27 -3.45 5.17
CA VAL A 106 3.22 -3.19 4.07
C VAL A 106 2.98 -1.82 3.43
N THR A 107 4.06 -1.20 2.96
CA THR A 107 4.01 0.02 2.14
C THR A 107 4.56 -0.30 0.76
N VAL A 108 3.80 0.02 -0.29
CA VAL A 108 4.18 -0.22 -1.69
C VAL A 108 4.25 1.12 -2.42
N CYS A 109 5.39 1.39 -3.06
CA CYS A 109 5.56 2.52 -3.97
C CYS A 109 5.60 1.98 -5.41
N VAL A 110 4.72 2.50 -6.25
CA VAL A 110 4.63 2.17 -7.67
C VAL A 110 5.32 3.29 -8.46
N THR A 111 6.44 2.97 -9.11
CA THR A 111 7.27 3.96 -9.84
C THR A 111 7.83 3.38 -11.15
N GLY A 112 8.46 4.22 -11.97
CA GLY A 112 9.00 3.81 -13.27
C GLY A 112 10.12 2.79 -13.18
N LYS A 113 10.36 2.06 -14.29
CA LYS A 113 11.37 0.99 -14.52
C LYS A 113 10.99 -0.43 -14.11
N PHE A 114 10.08 -0.66 -13.14
CA PHE A 114 9.56 -2.02 -12.85
C PHE A 114 8.11 -2.02 -12.35
N ILE A 115 7.17 -2.20 -13.27
CA ILE A 115 5.85 -2.79 -12.98
C ILE A 115 5.61 -3.84 -14.06
N GLN A 116 5.99 -5.10 -13.81
CA GLN A 116 5.43 -6.20 -14.59
C GLN A 116 4.10 -6.60 -13.94
N ILE A 117 3.13 -5.70 -14.02
CA ILE A 117 1.73 -6.05 -13.85
C ILE A 117 1.14 -5.87 -15.24
N ASN A 118 0.85 -7.00 -15.89
CA ASN A 118 0.05 -7.02 -17.11
C ASN A 118 -1.34 -6.51 -16.78
N TYR A 119 -1.54 -5.20 -16.75
CA TYR A 119 -2.81 -4.56 -17.05
C TYR A 119 -2.53 -3.27 -17.80
N SER A 120 -2.74 -3.37 -19.11
CA SER A 120 -2.71 -2.29 -20.07
C SER A 120 -3.81 -1.28 -19.74
N ARG A 121 -3.43 -0.08 -19.28
CA ARG A 121 -3.90 1.24 -19.75
C ARG A 121 -3.49 2.32 -18.76
N CYS A 122 -2.64 3.23 -19.23
CA CYS A 122 -2.34 4.49 -18.55
C CYS A 122 -3.63 5.32 -18.41
N TYR A 123 -4.15 5.42 -17.21
CA TYR A 123 -4.84 6.60 -16.69
C TYR A 123 -4.52 6.66 -15.20
N ASN A 124 -3.97 7.80 -14.75
CA ASN A 124 -3.65 8.22 -13.38
C ASN A 124 -3.93 7.16 -12.29
N LEU A 125 -2.90 6.56 -11.67
CA LEU A 125 -3.10 5.67 -10.54
C LEU A 125 -3.21 6.46 -9.24
N PHE A 126 -4.17 6.05 -8.41
CA PHE A 126 -4.54 6.64 -7.13
C PHE A 126 -3.92 5.83 -5.96
N TYR A 127 -4.14 6.24 -4.70
CA TYR A 127 -3.46 5.73 -3.50
C TYR A 127 -4.40 4.82 -2.68
N TYR A 128 -3.93 3.66 -2.15
CA TYR A 128 -4.83 2.58 -1.73
C TYR A 128 -4.48 1.79 -0.49
N GLN A 129 -5.52 1.17 0.05
CA GLN A 129 -5.46 0.19 1.11
C GLN A 129 -5.61 -1.24 0.56
N THR A 130 -4.71 -2.12 0.95
CA THR A 130 -4.55 -3.48 0.41
C THR A 130 -5.30 -4.48 1.26
N VAL A 131 -6.11 -5.39 0.69
CA VAL A 131 -6.85 -6.42 1.45
C VAL A 131 -6.41 -7.84 1.04
N CYS A 132 -6.19 -8.75 2.00
CA CYS A 132 -5.67 -10.11 1.81
C CYS A 132 -6.53 -11.19 2.48
N ASP A 133 -6.56 -12.40 1.90
CA ASP A 133 -7.15 -13.63 2.46
C ASP A 133 -6.52 -14.02 3.81
N LYS A 134 -7.35 -14.37 4.79
CA LYS A 134 -6.99 -14.85 6.15
C LYS A 134 -6.15 -16.14 6.14
N ASN A 135 -6.04 -16.88 5.03
CA ASN A 135 -5.38 -18.19 4.97
C ASN A 135 -3.83 -18.19 4.94
N VAL A 136 -3.16 -17.09 5.28
CA VAL A 136 -1.70 -17.11 5.46
C VAL A 136 -1.40 -17.25 6.95
N ASN A 137 -1.09 -18.48 7.36
CA ASN A 137 -0.66 -18.87 8.71
C ASN A 137 0.20 -17.78 9.36
N VAL A 138 -0.36 -17.19 10.40
CA VAL A 138 0.38 -16.43 11.39
C VAL A 138 -0.08 -16.97 12.73
N ASP A 139 0.82 -17.73 13.35
CA ASP A 139 0.78 -18.26 14.73
C ASP A 139 -0.19 -17.59 15.70
#